data_AF-A0A5N5V0X3-F1
#
_entry.id   AF-A0A5N5V0X3-F1
#
_cell.length_a   1.000
_cell.length_b   1.000
_cell.length_c   1.000
_cell.angle_alpha   90.00
_cell.angle_beta   90.00
_cell.angle_gamma   90.00
#
_symmetry.space_group_name_H-M   'P 1'
#
loop_
_entity.id
_entity.type
_entity.pdbx_description
1 polymer ?
#
loop_
_entity_poly.entity_id
_entity_poly.type
_entity_poly.pdbx_seq_one_letter_code
_entity_poly.pdbx_strand_id
1 'polypeptide(L)'
;MYRDPRNDLRPSQLAEFMAHVLGTVVEVVTPLVLLFSHNKTLTVAAVVLMLGLHLYIISAFPLAVPLEWNVLFSFATVFLFLGFPTWEGYAVGDMSSPWLTVAIVAALLFFPILGNFRPDKVSFLPSMRQYSGNWACSVWAFAPGAEAKLDRVKRPAINQIDQFIAYGYEPEWAAVIMNLPATFRAMHTQGRGLISVLVKNLPDIDTRTVREGEWVCNSLIGWNFGDGHLHDERMITAVQEQVGFEPGELVVAWAESQAWGSPVQHYKLIDAALGVIETGTWRVDDVAEAQPWLPNGPVPTTVTWSRFRDGRGAMA
;
A
#
# COMPACT_ATOMS: atom_id res chain seq x y z
N MET A 1 7.91 -16.89 -9.79
CA MET A 1 7.69 -15.71 -8.92
C MET A 1 8.82 -15.57 -7.91
N TYR A 2 9.03 -16.54 -7.02
CA TYR A 2 10.05 -16.47 -5.96
C TYR A 2 11.36 -17.21 -6.29
N ARG A 3 12.46 -16.84 -5.63
CA ARG A 3 13.76 -17.53 -5.73
C ARG A 3 13.67 -18.95 -5.17
N ASP A 4 13.11 -19.11 -3.98
CA ASP A 4 12.75 -20.40 -3.37
C ASP A 4 11.45 -20.24 -2.57
N PRO A 5 10.32 -20.80 -3.01
CA PRO A 5 9.03 -20.61 -2.33
C PRO A 5 8.98 -21.14 -0.89
N ARG A 6 9.98 -21.90 -0.43
CA ARG A 6 10.05 -22.40 0.96
C ARG A 6 10.94 -21.55 1.85
N ASN A 7 12.04 -21.03 1.32
CA ASN A 7 13.11 -20.43 2.13
C ASN A 7 13.48 -19.00 1.69
N ASP A 8 13.09 -18.58 0.49
CA ASP A 8 13.44 -17.26 -0.07
C ASP A 8 12.32 -16.71 -0.97
N LEU A 9 11.44 -15.91 -0.37
CA LEU A 9 10.32 -15.27 -1.04
C LEU A 9 10.69 -13.99 -1.78
N ARG A 10 11.98 -13.68 -1.96
CA ARG A 10 12.39 -12.58 -2.85
C ARG A 10 12.08 -12.93 -4.32
N PRO A 11 11.87 -11.92 -5.18
CA PRO A 11 11.62 -12.15 -6.60
C PRO A 11 12.72 -12.98 -7.28
N SER A 12 12.33 -13.93 -8.12
CA SER A 12 13.29 -14.65 -8.97
C SER A 12 13.83 -13.75 -10.07
N GLN A 13 15.01 -14.07 -10.61
CA GLN A 13 15.60 -13.31 -11.73
C GLN A 13 14.65 -13.18 -12.93
N LEU A 14 13.88 -14.23 -13.22
CA LEU A 14 12.86 -14.18 -14.27
C LEU A 14 11.74 -13.18 -13.93
N ALA A 15 11.28 -13.16 -12.67
CA ALA A 15 10.25 -12.21 -12.24
C ALA A 15 10.78 -10.77 -12.29
N GLU A 16 12.01 -10.53 -11.82
CA GLU A 16 12.68 -9.22 -11.90
C GLU A 16 12.81 -8.77 -13.37
N PHE A 17 13.26 -9.65 -14.27
CA PHE A 17 13.38 -9.35 -15.70
C PHE A 17 12.02 -9.03 -16.33
N MET A 18 11.00 -9.86 -16.08
CA MET A 18 9.65 -9.63 -16.60
C MET A 18 9.07 -8.31 -16.10
N ALA A 19 9.27 -7.96 -14.82
CA ALA A 19 8.74 -6.73 -14.24
C ALA A 19 9.50 -5.48 -14.75
N HIS A 20 10.83 -5.47 -14.61
CA HIS A 20 11.65 -4.27 -14.85
C HIS A 20 12.02 -4.05 -16.32
N VAL A 21 12.00 -5.10 -17.14
CA VAL A 21 12.30 -4.98 -18.58
C VAL A 21 11.02 -5.04 -19.37
N LEU A 22 10.30 -6.16 -19.35
CA LEU A 22 9.13 -6.32 -20.23
C LEU A 22 7.98 -5.40 -19.80
N GLY A 23 7.61 -5.43 -18.52
CA GLY A 23 6.54 -4.60 -17.95
C GLY A 23 6.83 -3.12 -18.16
N THR A 24 7.99 -2.64 -17.69
CA THR A 24 8.37 -1.22 -17.82
C THR A 24 8.45 -0.78 -19.30
N VAL A 25 9.00 -1.60 -20.20
CA VAL A 25 9.04 -1.25 -21.63
C VAL A 25 7.63 -1.12 -22.19
N VAL A 26 6.75 -2.09 -21.93
CA VAL A 26 5.38 -2.03 -22.44
C VAL A 26 4.61 -0.84 -21.83
N GLU A 27 4.70 -0.63 -20.53
CA GLU A 27 3.93 0.39 -19.80
C GLU A 27 4.43 1.82 -20.03
N VAL A 28 5.70 2.01 -20.44
CA VAL A 28 6.26 3.35 -20.70
C VAL A 28 6.37 3.62 -22.20
N VAL A 29 6.95 2.70 -22.98
CA VAL A 29 7.22 2.93 -24.40
C VAL A 29 5.94 2.88 -25.21
N THR A 30 5.03 1.94 -24.94
CA THR A 30 3.79 1.81 -25.73
C THR A 30 2.92 3.05 -25.65
N PRO A 31 2.64 3.66 -24.48
CA PRO A 31 1.91 4.92 -24.41
C PRO A 31 2.60 6.08 -25.12
N LEU A 32 3.95 6.17 -25.06
CA LEU A 32 4.69 7.20 -25.80
C LEU A 32 4.56 6.99 -27.32
N VAL A 33 4.63 5.75 -27.80
CA VAL A 33 4.37 5.43 -29.21
C VAL A 33 2.95 5.83 -29.60
N LEU A 34 1.95 5.50 -28.78
CA LEU A 34 0.55 5.87 -29.04
C LEU A 34 0.34 7.39 -29.10
N LEU A 35 1.00 8.15 -28.22
CA LEU A 35 0.88 9.61 -28.16
C LEU A 35 1.59 10.34 -29.31
N PHE A 36 2.73 9.84 -29.78
CA PHE A 36 3.62 10.60 -30.69
C PHE A 36 3.82 9.97 -32.08
N SER A 37 3.48 8.70 -32.29
CA SER A 37 3.63 8.05 -33.58
C SER A 37 2.67 8.64 -34.61
N HIS A 38 3.19 9.02 -35.77
CA HIS A 38 2.40 9.36 -36.97
C HIS A 38 2.32 8.18 -37.95
N ASN A 39 2.94 7.05 -37.63
CA ASN A 39 2.92 5.84 -38.45
C ASN A 39 1.73 4.96 -38.07
N LYS A 40 0.77 4.82 -39.00
CA LYS A 40 -0.45 4.02 -38.79
C LYS A 40 -0.19 2.58 -38.37
N THR A 41 0.76 1.90 -39.02
CA THR A 41 1.07 0.49 -38.71
C THR A 41 1.63 0.36 -37.30
N LEU A 42 2.53 1.25 -36.90
CA LEU A 42 3.11 1.27 -35.57
C LEU A 42 2.05 1.56 -34.50
N THR A 43 1.16 2.53 -34.73
CA THR A 43 0.06 2.86 -33.81
C THR A 43 -0.90 1.68 -33.66
N VAL A 44 -1.29 1.03 -34.75
CA VAL A 44 -2.17 -0.17 -34.68
C VAL A 44 -1.50 -1.29 -33.90
N ALA A 45 -0.20 -1.55 -34.14
CA ALA A 45 0.54 -2.56 -33.38
C ALA A 45 0.58 -2.24 -31.88
N ALA A 46 0.79 -0.97 -31.51
CA ALA A 46 0.77 -0.52 -30.13
C ALA A 46 -0.62 -0.66 -29.48
N VAL A 47 -1.70 -0.37 -30.22
CA VAL A 47 -3.07 -0.57 -29.75
C VAL A 47 -3.34 -2.06 -29.47
N VAL A 48 -2.97 -2.95 -30.40
CA VAL A 48 -3.12 -4.40 -30.21
C VAL A 48 -2.32 -4.88 -28.99
N LEU A 49 -1.10 -4.38 -28.79
CA LEU A 49 -0.28 -4.69 -27.63
C LEU A 49 -0.94 -4.26 -26.32
N MET A 50 -1.47 -3.05 -26.24
CA MET A 50 -2.18 -2.55 -25.05
C MET A 50 -3.46 -3.34 -24.75
N LEU A 51 -4.22 -3.71 -25.79
CA LEU A 51 -5.37 -4.59 -25.62
C LEU A 51 -4.95 -5.95 -25.05
N GLY A 52 -3.86 -6.52 -25.57
CA GLY A 52 -3.28 -7.76 -25.05
C GLY A 52 -2.86 -7.63 -23.58
N LEU A 53 -2.20 -6.53 -23.22
CA LEU A 53 -1.82 -6.23 -21.83
C LEU A 53 -3.04 -6.18 -20.91
N HIS A 54 -4.06 -5.39 -21.26
CA HIS A 54 -5.25 -5.26 -20.41
C HIS A 54 -6.05 -6.56 -20.31
N LEU A 55 -6.17 -7.33 -21.40
CA LEU A 55 -6.79 -8.66 -21.36
C LEU A 55 -6.00 -9.63 -20.48
N TYR A 56 -4.66 -9.57 -20.53
CA TYR A 56 -3.81 -10.36 -19.66
C TYR A 56 -4.01 -10.00 -18.18
N ILE A 57 -4.02 -8.72 -17.84
CA ILE A 57 -4.27 -8.23 -16.48
C ILE A 57 -5.64 -8.70 -15.99
N ILE A 58 -6.68 -8.59 -16.82
CA ILE A 58 -8.03 -9.10 -16.49
C ILE A 58 -7.99 -10.60 -16.24
N SER A 59 -7.28 -11.37 -17.07
CA SER A 59 -7.20 -12.84 -16.95
C SER A 59 -6.49 -13.32 -15.69
N ALA A 60 -5.64 -12.48 -15.09
CA ALA A 60 -4.93 -12.81 -13.86
C ALA A 60 -5.82 -12.71 -12.60
N PHE A 61 -7.06 -12.23 -12.72
CA PHE A 61 -7.97 -11.95 -11.60
C PHE A 61 -7.27 -11.33 -10.38
N PRO A 62 -6.50 -10.22 -10.56
CA PRO A 62 -5.72 -9.66 -9.49
C PRO A 62 -6.63 -9.14 -8.36
N LEU A 63 -6.27 -9.49 -7.12
CA LEU A 63 -6.98 -9.06 -5.93
C LEU A 63 -6.85 -7.53 -5.79
N ALA A 64 -7.98 -6.84 -5.55
CA ALA A 64 -8.06 -5.40 -5.35
C ALA A 64 -7.68 -4.49 -6.54
N VAL A 65 -7.86 -4.95 -7.79
CA VAL A 65 -7.77 -4.09 -8.99
C VAL A 65 -9.17 -3.81 -9.54
N PRO A 66 -9.50 -2.57 -9.90
CA PRO A 66 -10.76 -2.28 -10.56
C PRO A 66 -10.73 -2.84 -12.00
N LEU A 67 -11.29 -4.03 -12.20
CA LEU A 67 -11.33 -4.71 -13.49
C LEU A 67 -12.10 -3.88 -14.54
N GLU A 68 -13.09 -3.12 -14.08
CA GLU A 68 -13.86 -2.17 -14.88
C GLU A 68 -12.95 -1.12 -15.52
N TRP A 69 -11.88 -0.71 -14.84
CA TRP A 69 -10.94 0.27 -15.37
C TRP A 69 -10.07 -0.34 -16.46
N ASN A 70 -9.68 -1.62 -16.36
CA ASN A 70 -8.96 -2.29 -17.45
C ASN A 70 -9.81 -2.43 -18.71
N VAL A 71 -11.12 -2.70 -18.55
CA VAL A 71 -12.07 -2.70 -19.67
C VAL A 71 -12.18 -1.29 -20.27
N LEU A 72 -12.32 -0.26 -19.43
CA LEU A 72 -12.37 1.13 -19.87
C LEU A 72 -11.09 1.54 -20.60
N PHE A 73 -9.90 1.21 -20.09
CA PHE A 73 -8.63 1.55 -20.73
C PHE A 73 -8.41 0.78 -22.04
N SER A 74 -8.89 -0.45 -22.14
CA SER A 74 -8.92 -1.20 -23.40
C SER A 74 -9.75 -0.47 -24.46
N PHE A 75 -10.97 -0.07 -24.09
CA PHE A 75 -11.84 0.74 -24.95
C PHE A 75 -11.20 2.09 -25.29
N ALA A 76 -10.73 2.83 -24.29
CA ALA A 76 -10.14 4.16 -24.46
C ALA A 76 -8.92 4.13 -25.38
N THR A 77 -8.11 3.08 -25.31
CA THR A 77 -6.96 2.91 -26.21
C THR A 77 -7.39 2.85 -27.67
N VAL A 78 -8.41 2.04 -27.99
CA VAL A 78 -8.94 1.96 -29.37
C VAL A 78 -9.61 3.27 -29.77
N PHE A 79 -10.49 3.78 -28.91
CA PHE A 79 -11.25 5.00 -29.16
C PHE A 79 -10.35 6.20 -29.41
N LEU A 80 -9.39 6.47 -28.52
CA LEU A 80 -8.48 7.61 -28.64
C LEU A 80 -7.51 7.43 -29.80
N PHE A 81 -6.83 6.29 -29.93
CA PHE A 81 -5.69 6.20 -30.85
C PHE A 81 -6.01 5.66 -32.25
N LEU A 82 -7.17 5.02 -32.45
CA LEU A 82 -7.67 4.65 -33.79
C LEU A 82 -8.87 5.51 -34.22
N GLY A 83 -9.66 6.03 -33.29
CA GLY A 83 -10.78 6.92 -33.59
C GLY A 83 -10.37 8.39 -33.72
N PHE A 84 -9.32 8.82 -33.02
CA PHE A 84 -8.77 10.18 -33.08
C PHE A 84 -7.24 10.13 -33.27
N PRO A 85 -6.75 9.59 -34.38
CA PRO A 85 -5.34 9.35 -34.56
C PRO A 85 -4.55 10.64 -34.88
N THR A 86 -3.25 10.62 -34.60
CA THR A 86 -2.32 11.73 -34.83
C THR A 86 -2.29 12.21 -36.28
N TRP A 87 -2.38 11.31 -37.26
CA TRP A 87 -2.38 11.65 -38.68
C TRP A 87 -3.69 12.30 -39.18
N GLU A 88 -4.72 12.40 -38.33
CA GLU A 88 -5.97 13.12 -38.62
C GLU A 88 -6.06 14.45 -37.87
N GLY A 89 -4.95 14.94 -37.29
CA GLY A 89 -4.91 16.22 -36.59
C GLY A 89 -5.29 16.15 -35.11
N TYR A 90 -5.07 15.00 -34.47
CA TYR A 90 -5.29 14.79 -33.03
C TYR A 90 -4.00 14.49 -32.26
N ALA A 91 -2.84 14.86 -32.80
CA ALA A 91 -1.59 14.76 -32.06
C ALA A 91 -1.58 15.72 -30.87
N VAL A 92 -0.71 15.47 -29.89
CA VAL A 92 -0.53 16.35 -28.72
C VAL A 92 -0.21 17.80 -29.12
N GLY A 93 0.45 17.99 -30.28
CA GLY A 93 0.77 19.30 -30.85
C GLY A 93 -0.37 19.98 -31.60
N ASP A 94 -1.45 19.27 -31.94
CA ASP A 94 -2.56 19.81 -32.73
C ASP A 94 -3.60 20.56 -31.88
N MET A 95 -3.41 20.61 -30.56
CA MET A 95 -4.33 21.31 -29.68
C MET A 95 -4.31 22.82 -29.97
N SER A 96 -5.49 23.38 -30.25
CA SER A 96 -5.66 24.76 -30.75
C SER A 96 -5.15 25.85 -29.79
N SER A 97 -5.03 25.55 -28.49
CA SER A 97 -4.54 26.47 -27.48
C SER A 97 -3.30 25.89 -26.78
N PRO A 98 -2.10 26.45 -27.03
CA PRO A 98 -0.89 26.05 -26.32
C PRO A 98 -0.99 26.22 -24.80
N TRP A 99 -1.73 27.23 -24.35
CA TRP A 99 -1.98 27.47 -22.92
C TRP A 99 -2.83 26.37 -22.29
N LEU A 100 -3.81 25.85 -23.03
CA LEU A 100 -4.57 24.68 -22.58
C LEU A 100 -3.65 23.46 -22.47
N THR A 101 -2.69 23.28 -23.38
CA THR A 101 -1.72 22.18 -23.33
C THR A 101 -0.89 22.24 -22.06
N VAL A 102 -0.33 23.42 -21.79
CA VAL A 102 0.45 23.67 -20.57
C VAL A 102 -0.41 23.42 -19.32
N ALA A 103 -1.65 23.89 -19.30
CA ALA A 103 -2.55 23.70 -18.16
C ALA A 103 -2.87 22.23 -17.90
N ILE A 104 -3.17 21.45 -18.95
CA ILE A 104 -3.44 20.01 -18.84
C ILE A 104 -2.19 19.26 -18.35
N VAL A 105 -1.03 19.52 -18.96
CA VAL A 105 0.24 18.89 -18.55
C VAL A 105 0.56 19.23 -17.10
N ALA A 106 0.43 20.50 -16.70
CA ALA A 106 0.64 20.92 -15.32
C ALA A 106 -0.33 20.20 -14.36
N ALA A 107 -1.62 20.12 -14.69
CA ALA A 107 -2.62 19.45 -13.87
C ALA A 107 -2.34 17.94 -13.71
N LEU A 108 -1.95 17.27 -14.80
CA LEU A 108 -1.65 15.84 -14.81
C LEU A 108 -0.35 15.51 -14.06
N LEU A 109 0.63 16.41 -14.05
CA LEU A 109 1.94 16.17 -13.42
C LEU A 109 2.04 16.69 -11.98
N PHE A 110 1.23 17.68 -11.59
CA PHE A 110 1.39 18.36 -10.30
C PHE A 110 1.32 17.40 -9.10
N PHE A 111 0.24 16.62 -8.98
CA PHE A 111 0.07 15.70 -7.85
C PHE A 111 1.02 14.50 -7.90
N PRO A 112 1.26 13.84 -9.05
CA PRO A 112 2.29 12.81 -9.14
C PRO A 112 3.67 13.29 -8.72
N ILE A 113 4.11 14.46 -9.20
CA ILE A 113 5.43 15.01 -8.82
C ILE A 113 5.44 15.36 -7.33
N LEU A 114 4.52 16.22 -6.88
CA LEU A 114 4.50 16.69 -5.50
C LEU A 114 4.39 15.52 -4.52
N GLY A 115 3.49 14.58 -4.79
CA GLY A 115 3.26 13.46 -3.91
C GLY A 115 4.44 12.50 -3.82
N ASN A 116 5.15 12.24 -4.92
CA ASN A 116 6.35 11.41 -4.85
C ASN A 116 7.46 12.05 -4.00
N PHE A 117 7.58 13.39 -3.96
CA PHE A 117 8.53 14.09 -3.08
C PHE A 117 8.01 14.35 -1.66
N ARG A 118 6.70 14.55 -1.50
CA ARG A 118 5.99 14.85 -0.24
C ARG A 118 4.84 13.87 -0.03
N PRO A 119 5.13 12.59 0.21
CA PRO A 119 4.08 11.59 0.44
C PRO A 119 3.21 11.92 1.65
N ASP A 120 3.75 12.68 2.61
CA ASP A 120 3.03 13.19 3.79
C ASP A 120 1.94 14.23 3.49
N LYS A 121 1.90 14.77 2.26
CA LYS A 121 0.95 15.82 1.84
C LYS A 121 -0.07 15.35 0.81
N VAL A 122 0.26 14.32 0.05
CA VAL A 122 -0.55 13.87 -1.07
C VAL A 122 -0.71 12.36 -0.98
N SER A 123 -1.97 11.94 -0.86
CA SER A 123 -2.40 10.55 -0.90
C SER A 123 -1.79 9.81 -2.08
N PHE A 124 -1.62 8.49 -1.93
CA PHE A 124 -1.07 7.65 -2.98
C PHE A 124 -1.87 7.75 -4.28
N LEU A 125 -3.21 7.92 -4.20
CA LEU A 125 -4.11 7.89 -5.35
C LEU A 125 -3.83 9.01 -6.36
N PRO A 126 -3.91 10.31 -5.98
CA PRO A 126 -3.54 11.40 -6.89
C PRO A 126 -2.04 11.42 -7.21
N SER A 127 -1.21 10.73 -6.42
CA SER A 127 0.23 10.60 -6.68
C SER A 127 0.59 9.44 -7.61
N MET A 128 -0.39 8.63 -8.04
CA MET A 128 -0.22 7.41 -8.83
C MET A 128 0.69 6.35 -8.17
N ARG A 129 0.83 6.36 -6.84
CA ARG A 129 1.69 5.41 -6.11
C ARG A 129 1.03 4.05 -5.84
N GLN A 130 -0.27 3.89 -6.10
CA GLN A 130 -0.95 2.59 -6.06
C GLN A 130 -0.27 1.54 -6.94
N TYR A 131 0.30 1.98 -8.07
CA TYR A 131 0.96 1.08 -9.02
C TYR A 131 2.38 0.69 -8.59
N SER A 132 3.00 1.43 -7.67
CA SER A 132 4.36 1.15 -7.18
C SER A 132 4.40 0.42 -5.84
N GLY A 133 3.24 0.10 -5.24
CA GLY A 133 3.24 -0.54 -3.92
C GLY A 133 3.58 0.41 -2.77
N ASN A 134 3.59 1.73 -2.99
CA ASN A 134 4.17 2.71 -2.06
C ASN A 134 3.13 3.69 -1.47
N TRP A 135 2.55 3.32 -0.33
CA TRP A 135 1.63 4.18 0.41
C TRP A 135 1.85 4.02 1.92
N ALA A 136 1.26 4.93 2.69
CA ALA A 136 1.27 4.84 4.15
C ALA A 136 0.50 3.60 4.60
N CYS A 137 0.99 2.88 5.61
CA CYS A 137 0.36 1.65 6.09
C CYS A 137 0.62 1.45 7.58
N SER A 138 -0.17 0.61 8.24
CA SER A 138 0.03 0.28 9.65
C SER A 138 -0.36 -1.15 9.99
N VAL A 139 0.09 -1.60 11.16
CA VAL A 139 -0.33 -2.86 11.80
C VAL A 139 -0.63 -2.57 13.26
N TRP A 140 -1.70 -3.17 13.76
CA TRP A 140 -2.26 -2.93 15.09
C TRP A 140 -2.06 -4.17 15.95
N ALA A 141 -1.33 -4.04 17.05
CA ALA A 141 -1.05 -5.12 17.99
C ALA A 141 -1.90 -4.94 19.27
N PHE A 142 -2.91 -5.78 19.39
CA PHE A 142 -3.80 -5.83 20.56
C PHE A 142 -3.25 -6.80 21.60
N ALA A 143 -3.17 -6.37 22.86
CA ALA A 143 -2.96 -7.28 23.98
C ALA A 143 -4.05 -8.37 24.02
N PRO A 144 -3.80 -9.53 24.68
CA PRO A 144 -4.80 -10.60 24.79
C PRO A 144 -6.18 -10.08 25.23
N GLY A 145 -7.21 -10.32 24.40
CA GLY A 145 -8.58 -9.89 24.66
C GLY A 145 -8.89 -8.40 24.38
N ALA A 146 -7.88 -7.55 24.11
CA ALA A 146 -8.09 -6.12 23.88
C ALA A 146 -8.81 -5.83 22.55
N GLU A 147 -8.69 -6.68 21.53
CA GLU A 147 -9.39 -6.52 20.24
C GLU A 147 -10.92 -6.45 20.43
N ALA A 148 -11.50 -7.20 21.37
CA ALA A 148 -12.93 -7.19 21.67
C ALA A 148 -13.41 -5.80 22.17
N LYS A 149 -12.51 -4.97 22.72
CA LYS A 149 -12.88 -3.62 23.14
C LYS A 149 -13.24 -2.72 21.95
N LEU A 150 -12.85 -3.07 20.71
CA LEU A 150 -13.27 -2.35 19.50
C LEU A 150 -14.79 -2.31 19.32
N ASP A 151 -15.55 -3.22 19.94
CA ASP A 151 -17.02 -3.20 19.88
C ASP A 151 -17.66 -2.04 20.64
N ARG A 152 -16.86 -1.28 21.40
CA ARG A 152 -17.29 0.01 21.97
C ARG A 152 -17.34 1.12 20.93
N VAL A 153 -16.65 0.97 19.79
CA VAL A 153 -16.67 1.97 18.72
C VAL A 153 -18.05 1.98 18.07
N LYS A 154 -18.62 3.17 17.90
CA LYS A 154 -19.88 3.34 17.17
C LYS A 154 -19.62 3.23 15.66
N ARG A 155 -19.85 2.04 15.10
CA ARG A 155 -19.65 1.69 13.69
C ARG A 155 -20.86 0.94 13.11
N PRO A 156 -21.07 0.95 11.78
CA PRO A 156 -22.23 0.32 11.16
C PRO A 156 -22.20 -1.22 11.17
N ALA A 157 -21.04 -1.83 11.42
CA ALA A 157 -20.86 -3.27 11.45
C ALA A 157 -20.16 -3.72 12.73
N ILE A 158 -20.47 -4.93 13.21
CA ILE A 158 -19.74 -5.58 14.31
C ILE A 158 -18.31 -5.94 13.87
N ASN A 159 -17.46 -6.36 14.82
CA ASN A 159 -16.09 -6.76 14.48
C ASN A 159 -16.05 -7.86 13.41
N GLN A 160 -15.06 -7.80 12.53
CA GLN A 160 -14.97 -8.70 11.36
C GLN A 160 -14.84 -10.17 11.77
N ILE A 161 -14.11 -10.46 12.86
CA ILE A 161 -14.00 -11.82 13.41
C ILE A 161 -15.38 -12.37 13.80
N ASP A 162 -16.23 -11.55 14.43
CA ASP A 162 -17.59 -11.95 14.83
C ASP A 162 -18.51 -12.12 13.62
N GLN A 163 -18.30 -11.38 12.54
CA GLN A 163 -19.03 -11.59 11.29
C GLN A 163 -18.71 -12.98 10.68
N PHE A 164 -17.44 -13.40 10.70
CA PHE A 164 -17.07 -14.74 10.25
C PHE A 164 -17.67 -15.82 11.15
N ILE A 165 -17.60 -15.65 12.46
CA ILE A 165 -18.18 -16.61 13.41
C ILE A 165 -19.70 -16.70 13.23
N ALA A 166 -20.40 -15.57 13.10
CA ALA A 166 -21.83 -15.53 12.85
C ALA A 166 -22.22 -16.15 11.50
N TYR A 167 -21.33 -16.12 10.50
CA TYR A 167 -21.50 -16.80 9.22
C TYR A 167 -21.32 -18.33 9.32
N GLY A 168 -20.77 -18.84 10.43
CA GLY A 168 -20.60 -20.26 10.71
C GLY A 168 -19.16 -20.76 10.65
N TYR A 169 -18.16 -19.88 10.57
CA TYR A 169 -16.76 -20.28 10.74
C TYR A 169 -16.49 -20.61 12.21
N GLU A 170 -15.76 -21.70 12.48
CA GLU A 170 -15.26 -21.94 13.82
C GLU A 170 -14.27 -20.81 14.22
N PRO A 171 -14.20 -20.42 15.50
CA PRO A 171 -13.39 -19.27 15.94
C PRO A 171 -11.92 -19.34 15.51
N GLU A 172 -11.34 -20.54 15.48
CA GLU A 172 -9.96 -20.74 15.01
C GLU A 172 -9.78 -20.35 13.54
N TRP A 173 -10.68 -20.77 12.66
CA TRP A 173 -10.63 -20.47 11.23
C TRP A 173 -10.94 -19.00 10.95
N ALA A 174 -11.87 -18.41 11.69
CA ALA A 174 -12.12 -16.98 11.65
C ALA A 174 -10.85 -16.18 12.01
N ALA A 175 -10.14 -16.58 13.06
CA ALA A 175 -8.87 -15.95 13.45
C ALA A 175 -7.77 -16.12 12.40
N VAL A 176 -7.65 -17.31 11.79
CA VAL A 176 -6.71 -17.57 10.68
C VAL A 176 -7.01 -16.66 9.49
N ILE A 177 -8.27 -16.55 9.07
CA ILE A 177 -8.68 -15.67 7.97
C ILE A 177 -8.33 -14.20 8.29
N MET A 178 -8.59 -13.76 9.52
CA MET A 178 -8.27 -12.41 9.98
C MET A 178 -6.76 -12.11 10.05
N ASN A 179 -5.90 -13.13 10.01
CA ASN A 179 -4.44 -12.98 9.96
C ASN A 179 -3.88 -12.93 8.53
N LEU A 180 -4.65 -13.35 7.51
CA LEU A 180 -4.19 -13.32 6.11
C LEU A 180 -3.76 -11.91 5.65
N PRO A 181 -4.47 -10.81 5.98
CA PRO A 181 -4.05 -9.48 5.59
C PRO A 181 -2.70 -9.06 6.20
N ALA A 182 -2.47 -9.36 7.48
CA ALA A 182 -1.20 -9.08 8.13
C ALA A 182 -0.06 -9.93 7.53
N THR A 183 -0.36 -11.17 7.16
CA THR A 183 0.57 -12.06 6.44
C THR A 183 0.92 -11.49 5.08
N PHE A 184 -0.08 -11.07 4.30
CA PHE A 184 0.11 -10.38 3.03
C PHE A 184 0.99 -9.13 3.20
N ARG A 185 0.73 -8.32 4.23
CA ARG A 185 1.55 -7.14 4.52
C ARG A 185 3.01 -7.52 4.81
N ALA A 186 3.25 -8.59 5.59
CA ALA A 186 4.59 -9.10 5.89
C ALA A 186 5.38 -9.55 4.63
N MET A 187 4.67 -9.92 3.55
CA MET A 187 5.31 -10.25 2.28
C MET A 187 5.95 -9.01 1.61
N HIS A 188 5.55 -7.80 1.99
CA HIS A 188 6.00 -6.53 1.41
C HIS A 188 6.99 -5.80 2.32
N THR A 189 7.80 -4.91 1.73
CA THR A 189 8.87 -4.17 2.40
C THR A 189 8.37 -3.38 3.61
N GLN A 190 7.24 -2.65 3.48
CA GLN A 190 6.71 -1.89 4.62
C GLN A 190 6.28 -2.79 5.76
N GLY A 191 5.65 -3.94 5.47
CA GLY A 191 5.20 -4.87 6.50
C GLY A 191 6.35 -5.47 7.30
N ARG A 192 7.45 -5.82 6.64
CA ARG A 192 8.66 -6.30 7.32
C ARG A 192 9.24 -5.24 8.27
N GLY A 193 9.25 -3.97 7.84
CA GLY A 193 9.66 -2.84 8.69
C GLY A 193 8.73 -2.66 9.89
N LEU A 194 7.41 -2.64 9.64
CA LEU A 194 6.39 -2.51 10.68
C LEU A 194 6.43 -3.63 11.72
N ILE A 195 6.50 -4.89 11.28
CA ILE A 195 6.60 -6.05 12.17
C ILE A 195 7.92 -6.02 12.94
N SER A 196 9.02 -5.59 12.32
CA SER A 196 10.29 -5.41 13.02
C SER A 196 10.20 -4.38 14.16
N VAL A 197 9.48 -3.28 13.93
CA VAL A 197 9.19 -2.28 14.98
C VAL A 197 8.39 -2.90 16.13
N LEU A 198 7.35 -3.69 15.82
CA LEU A 198 6.56 -4.37 16.86
C LEU A 198 7.40 -5.39 17.64
N VAL A 199 8.11 -6.29 16.97
CA VAL A 199 8.96 -7.33 17.58
C VAL A 199 10.02 -6.72 18.49
N LYS A 200 10.60 -5.58 18.10
CA LYS A 200 11.60 -4.87 18.91
C LYS A 200 11.02 -4.26 20.19
N ASN A 201 9.77 -3.79 20.14
CA ASN A 201 9.18 -2.97 21.20
C ASN A 201 8.14 -3.70 22.06
N LEU A 202 7.67 -4.88 21.64
CA LEU A 202 6.66 -5.68 22.30
C LEU A 202 7.22 -7.07 22.59
N PRO A 203 7.82 -7.31 23.78
CA PRO A 203 8.41 -8.61 24.11
C PRO A 203 7.37 -9.74 24.19
N ASP A 204 6.09 -9.40 24.31
CA ASP A 204 4.94 -10.29 24.37
C ASP A 204 4.22 -10.45 23.02
N ILE A 205 4.83 -10.04 21.90
CA ILE A 205 4.20 -10.01 20.56
C ILE A 205 3.58 -11.34 20.14
N ASP A 206 4.16 -12.47 20.51
CA ASP A 206 3.65 -13.82 20.18
C ASP A 206 2.31 -14.14 20.86
N THR A 207 1.94 -13.37 21.89
CA THR A 207 0.65 -13.51 22.59
C THR A 207 -0.40 -12.50 22.12
N ARG A 208 0.01 -11.53 21.30
CA ARG A 208 -0.83 -10.43 20.84
C ARG A 208 -1.55 -10.78 19.55
N THR A 209 -2.72 -10.17 19.36
CA THR A 209 -3.41 -10.22 18.08
C THR A 209 -2.94 -9.08 17.19
N VAL A 210 -2.27 -9.40 16.07
CA VAL A 210 -1.79 -8.41 15.11
C VAL A 210 -2.75 -8.34 13.92
N ARG A 211 -3.29 -7.15 13.65
CA ARG A 211 -4.20 -6.87 12.52
C ARG A 211 -3.58 -5.89 11.53
N GLU A 212 -3.92 -6.05 10.27
CA GLU A 212 -3.55 -5.11 9.21
C GLU A 212 -4.41 -3.84 9.34
N GLY A 213 -3.76 -2.67 9.26
CA GLY A 213 -4.37 -1.39 9.60
C GLY A 213 -5.47 -0.92 8.64
N GLU A 214 -5.37 -1.21 7.35
CA GLU A 214 -6.41 -0.90 6.37
C GLU A 214 -7.66 -1.73 6.66
N TRP A 215 -7.50 -3.01 7.00
CA TRP A 215 -8.62 -3.87 7.38
C TRP A 215 -9.34 -3.37 8.63
N VAL A 216 -8.58 -3.00 9.66
CA VAL A 216 -9.14 -2.40 10.88
C VAL A 216 -9.85 -1.09 10.56
N CYS A 217 -9.21 -0.21 9.78
CA CYS A 217 -9.79 1.06 9.34
C CYS A 217 -11.12 0.87 8.62
N ASN A 218 -11.15 -0.02 7.62
CA ASN A 218 -12.32 -0.30 6.81
C ASN A 218 -13.52 -0.73 7.67
N SER A 219 -13.28 -1.55 8.68
CA SER A 219 -14.32 -1.96 9.64
C SER A 219 -14.81 -0.80 10.51
N LEU A 220 -13.90 0.08 10.95
CA LEU A 220 -14.23 1.18 11.85
C LEU A 220 -14.99 2.31 11.15
N ILE A 221 -14.59 2.66 9.92
CA ILE A 221 -15.21 3.78 9.18
C ILE A 221 -16.33 3.33 8.23
N GLY A 222 -16.49 2.03 8.01
CA GLY A 222 -17.51 1.47 7.10
C GLY A 222 -17.26 1.76 5.63
N TRP A 223 -16.02 2.08 5.26
CA TRP A 223 -15.62 2.40 3.89
C TRP A 223 -14.28 1.74 3.58
N ASN A 224 -14.19 1.06 2.43
CA ASN A 224 -12.99 0.34 2.04
C ASN A 224 -12.08 1.22 1.19
N PHE A 225 -10.94 1.64 1.74
CA PHE A 225 -9.93 2.39 1.02
C PHE A 225 -8.53 2.19 1.62
N GLY A 226 -7.55 1.82 0.77
CA GLY A 226 -6.20 1.43 1.21
C GLY A 226 -5.25 2.59 1.51
N ASP A 227 -5.74 3.71 2.04
CA ASP A 227 -4.89 4.88 2.33
C ASP A 227 -4.55 4.95 3.82
N GLY A 228 -3.28 4.70 4.16
CA GLY A 228 -2.87 4.77 5.56
C GLY A 228 -2.85 6.15 6.19
N HIS A 229 -3.07 7.22 5.42
CA HIS A 229 -3.41 8.52 5.97
C HIS A 229 -4.80 8.54 6.65
N LEU A 230 -5.68 7.56 6.36
CA LEU A 230 -6.98 7.40 7.05
C LEU A 230 -6.89 6.69 8.40
N HIS A 231 -5.80 5.99 8.67
CA HIS A 231 -5.59 5.23 9.90
C HIS A 231 -4.28 5.61 10.59
N ASP A 232 -4.03 6.93 10.62
CA ASP A 232 -2.94 7.57 11.33
C ASP A 232 -3.28 7.84 12.81
N GLU A 233 -2.45 8.63 13.48
CA GLU A 233 -2.63 9.03 14.89
C GLU A 233 -3.98 9.68 15.20
N ARG A 234 -4.63 10.33 14.23
CA ARG A 234 -5.92 11.00 14.44
C ARG A 234 -7.04 9.98 14.57
N MET A 235 -7.04 8.98 13.69
CA MET A 235 -8.01 7.89 13.74
C MET A 235 -7.80 7.04 15.00
N ILE A 236 -6.54 6.74 15.36
CA ILE A 236 -6.23 6.01 16.59
C ILE A 236 -6.71 6.80 17.82
N THR A 237 -6.54 8.12 17.84
CA THR A 237 -7.09 8.99 18.91
C THR A 237 -8.62 8.91 18.97
N ALA A 238 -9.32 8.97 17.83
CA ALA A 238 -10.78 8.86 17.78
C ALA A 238 -11.30 7.47 18.22
N VAL A 239 -10.53 6.41 17.98
CA VAL A 239 -10.81 5.07 18.53
C VAL A 239 -10.59 5.07 20.04
N GLN A 240 -9.48 5.63 20.52
CA GLN A 240 -9.18 5.71 21.95
C GLN A 240 -10.26 6.45 22.74
N GLU A 241 -10.79 7.56 22.22
CA GLU A 241 -11.85 8.35 22.87
C GLU A 241 -13.13 7.54 23.13
N GLN A 242 -13.41 6.53 22.30
CA GLN A 242 -14.59 5.68 22.42
C GLN A 242 -14.32 4.40 23.21
N VAL A 243 -13.12 3.83 23.05
CA VAL A 243 -12.79 2.52 23.62
C VAL A 243 -12.20 2.64 25.03
N GLY A 244 -11.30 3.60 25.24
CA GLY A 244 -10.53 3.76 26.47
C GLY A 244 -9.59 2.58 26.72
N PHE A 245 -8.64 2.34 25.81
CA PHE A 245 -7.56 1.38 26.06
C PHE A 245 -6.65 1.87 27.20
N GLU A 246 -6.15 0.93 27.99
CA GLU A 246 -5.07 1.16 28.95
C GLU A 246 -3.72 1.19 28.22
N PRO A 247 -2.69 1.84 28.78
CA PRO A 247 -1.34 1.80 28.23
C PRO A 247 -0.90 0.36 27.92
N GLY A 248 -0.45 0.16 26.69
CA GLY A 248 0.04 -1.12 26.18
C GLY A 248 -1.03 -2.07 25.64
N GLU A 249 -2.33 -1.78 25.77
CA GLU A 249 -3.36 -2.67 25.25
C GLU A 249 -3.51 -2.61 23.73
N LEU A 250 -3.29 -1.44 23.13
CA LEU A 250 -3.25 -1.27 21.69
C LEU A 250 -2.00 -0.48 21.32
N VAL A 251 -1.07 -1.15 20.66
CA VAL A 251 0.13 -0.53 20.08
C VAL A 251 0.11 -0.69 18.58
N VAL A 252 0.27 0.42 17.86
CA VAL A 252 0.22 0.51 16.41
C VAL A 252 1.58 0.92 15.88
N ALA A 253 2.14 0.11 14.99
CA ALA A 253 3.25 0.54 14.16
C ALA A 253 2.67 1.12 12.87
N TRP A 254 3.05 2.35 12.55
CA TRP A 254 2.60 3.07 11.35
C TRP A 254 3.81 3.56 10.56
N ALA A 255 3.74 3.50 9.23
CA ALA A 255 4.79 3.91 8.32
C ALA A 255 4.26 4.88 7.27
N GLU A 256 5.03 5.92 6.96
CA GLU A 256 4.78 6.75 5.79
C GLU A 256 5.34 6.07 4.52
N SER A 257 4.74 6.41 3.39
CA SER A 257 5.26 6.11 2.06
C SER A 257 6.71 6.59 1.93
N GLN A 258 7.53 5.84 1.18
CA GLN A 258 8.89 6.25 0.86
C GLN A 258 8.85 7.48 -0.06
N ALA A 259 9.52 8.56 0.32
CA ALA A 259 9.73 9.71 -0.57
C ALA A 259 10.75 9.36 -1.67
N TRP A 260 10.54 9.90 -2.87
CA TRP A 260 11.43 9.72 -4.00
C TRP A 260 12.87 10.10 -3.66
N GLY A 261 13.82 9.21 -3.97
CA GLY A 261 15.25 9.41 -3.69
C GLY A 261 15.66 9.21 -2.22
N SER A 262 14.72 8.96 -1.30
CA SER A 262 15.05 8.63 0.08
C SER A 262 15.47 7.16 0.21
N PRO A 263 16.58 6.83 0.88
CA PRO A 263 16.95 5.44 1.18
C PRO A 263 16.17 4.85 2.37
N VAL A 264 15.35 5.67 3.04
CA VAL A 264 14.64 5.30 4.27
C VAL A 264 13.14 5.56 4.19
N GLN A 265 12.39 4.82 4.99
CA GLN A 265 11.01 5.14 5.35
C GLN A 265 10.92 5.60 6.80
N HIS A 266 9.95 6.46 7.09
CA HIS A 266 9.69 6.98 8.42
C HIS A 266 8.56 6.22 9.08
N TYR A 267 8.74 5.89 10.35
CA TYR A 267 7.73 5.21 11.15
C TYR A 267 7.39 5.95 12.43
N LYS A 268 6.23 5.60 12.97
CA LYS A 268 5.76 5.94 14.30
C LYS A 268 5.36 4.66 15.01
N LEU A 269 5.71 4.56 16.29
CA LEU A 269 5.09 3.62 17.22
C LEU A 269 4.13 4.41 18.09
N ILE A 270 2.87 3.97 18.10
CA ILE A 270 1.76 4.70 18.72
C ILE A 270 1.12 3.76 19.72
N ASP A 271 1.04 4.17 20.96
CA ASP A 271 0.20 3.52 21.95
C ASP A 271 -1.13 4.28 21.99
N ALA A 272 -2.26 3.59 21.88
CA ALA A 272 -3.55 4.27 21.79
C ALA A 272 -3.85 5.16 23.01
N ALA A 273 -3.41 4.77 24.21
CA ALA A 273 -3.62 5.53 25.44
C ALA A 273 -2.60 6.66 25.62
N LEU A 274 -1.37 6.47 25.13
CA LEU A 274 -0.26 7.41 25.34
C LEU A 274 0.02 8.32 24.14
N GLY A 275 -0.51 8.02 22.96
CA GLY A 275 -0.17 8.68 21.69
C GLY A 275 1.14 8.15 21.09
N VAL A 276 1.82 8.98 20.30
CA VAL A 276 3.13 8.61 19.70
C VAL A 276 4.16 8.43 20.81
N ILE A 277 4.73 7.22 20.91
CA ILE A 277 5.75 6.86 21.91
C ILE A 277 7.14 6.72 21.31
N GLU A 278 7.25 6.48 20.00
CA GLU A 278 8.53 6.45 19.28
C GLU A 278 8.34 6.95 17.84
N THR A 279 9.37 7.63 17.30
CA THR A 279 9.53 7.84 15.87
C THR A 279 10.91 7.40 15.43
N GLY A 280 11.01 6.93 14.20
CA GLY A 280 12.29 6.50 13.65
C GLY A 280 12.24 6.22 12.16
N THR A 281 13.29 5.57 11.68
CA THR A 281 13.42 5.15 10.30
C THR A 281 13.98 3.73 10.18
N TRP A 282 13.73 3.09 9.04
CA TRP A 282 14.49 1.93 8.56
C TRP A 282 14.99 2.18 7.15
N ARG A 283 16.04 1.47 6.74
CA ARG A 283 16.48 1.46 5.34
C ARG A 283 15.60 0.54 4.53
N VAL A 284 15.24 0.98 3.32
CA VAL A 284 14.39 0.19 2.42
C VAL A 284 15.11 -1.06 1.91
N ASP A 285 16.43 -0.98 1.71
CA ASP A 285 17.25 -2.12 1.30
C ASP A 285 17.20 -3.25 2.36
N ASP A 286 17.30 -2.90 3.64
CA ASP A 286 17.35 -3.90 4.71
C ASP A 286 16.01 -4.67 4.82
N VAL A 287 14.88 -3.97 4.65
CA VAL A 287 13.56 -4.63 4.62
C VAL A 287 13.32 -5.40 3.31
N ALA A 288 13.90 -4.97 2.18
CA ALA A 288 13.79 -5.68 0.90
C ALA A 288 14.54 -7.02 0.93
N GLU A 289 15.69 -7.07 1.61
CA GLU A 289 16.51 -8.27 1.76
C GLU A 289 16.00 -9.24 2.84
N ALA A 290 15.24 -8.75 3.81
CA ALA A 290 14.65 -9.57 4.87
C ALA A 290 13.56 -10.55 4.34
N GLN A 291 13.37 -11.68 5.02
CA GLN A 291 12.23 -12.56 4.76
C GLN A 291 11.01 -12.15 5.61
N PRO A 292 9.77 -12.46 5.16
CA PRO A 292 8.55 -12.10 5.91
C PRO A 292 8.49 -12.62 7.34
N TRP A 293 9.12 -13.76 7.63
CA TRP A 293 9.19 -14.36 8.97
C TRP A 293 10.43 -13.93 9.78
N LEU A 294 11.21 -12.95 9.28
CA LEU A 294 12.34 -12.33 9.99
C LEU A 294 13.29 -13.34 10.69
N PRO A 295 13.86 -14.32 9.96
CA PRO A 295 14.64 -15.41 10.56
C PRO A 295 15.91 -14.95 11.29
N ASN A 296 16.40 -13.76 10.97
CA ASN A 296 17.59 -13.15 11.58
C ASN A 296 17.21 -12.09 12.63
N GLY A 297 15.96 -12.06 13.07
CA GLY A 297 15.42 -11.04 13.96
C GLY A 297 14.90 -9.79 13.22
N PRO A 298 14.44 -8.78 13.97
CA PRO A 298 13.90 -7.55 13.40
C PRO A 298 14.95 -6.78 12.60
N VAL A 299 14.50 -6.15 11.52
CA VAL A 299 15.33 -5.27 10.68
C VAL A 299 15.84 -4.08 11.50
N PRO A 300 17.09 -3.62 11.30
CA PRO A 300 17.62 -2.46 12.01
C PRO A 300 16.77 -1.20 11.83
N THR A 301 16.53 -0.50 12.93
CA THR A 301 15.84 0.79 12.94
C THR A 301 16.70 1.87 13.61
N THR A 302 16.61 3.10 13.10
CA THR A 302 17.21 4.29 13.71
C THR A 302 16.11 5.08 14.39
N VAL A 303 16.09 5.08 15.72
CA VAL A 303 15.14 5.87 16.51
C VAL A 303 15.54 7.34 16.44
N THR A 304 14.63 8.20 16.00
CA THR A 304 14.83 9.65 15.95
C THR A 304 14.29 10.35 17.18
N TRP A 305 13.29 9.77 17.84
CA TRP A 305 12.74 10.26 19.10
C TRP A 305 12.03 9.12 19.83
N SER A 306 12.10 9.11 21.16
CA SER A 306 11.31 8.21 22.00
C SER A 306 10.85 8.94 23.25
N ARG A 307 9.62 8.64 23.68
CA ARG A 307 9.06 9.14 24.94
C ARG A 307 9.82 8.62 26.16
N PHE A 308 10.41 7.41 26.05
CA PHE A 308 11.16 6.77 27.11
C PHE A 308 12.65 6.85 26.78
N ARG A 309 13.40 7.58 27.60
CA ARG A 309 14.72 8.17 27.28
C ARG A 309 15.84 7.18 26.92
N ASP A 310 15.63 5.86 27.05
CA ASP A 310 16.69 4.86 27.04
C ASP A 310 16.50 3.73 26.01
N GLY A 311 15.52 3.81 25.10
CA GLY A 311 15.29 2.78 24.07
C GLY A 311 14.89 1.40 24.62
N ARG A 312 14.68 1.29 25.94
CA ARG A 312 13.95 0.20 26.57
C ARG A 312 12.52 0.68 26.71
N GLY A 313 11.64 0.17 25.85
CA GLY A 313 10.23 0.54 25.82
C GLY A 313 9.57 0.38 27.20
N ALA A 314 8.58 1.23 27.48
CA ALA A 314 7.75 1.17 28.69
C ALA A 314 6.77 0.00 28.72
N MET A 315 7.09 -1.10 28.03
CA MET A 315 6.22 -2.24 27.78
C MET A 315 6.81 -3.51 28.40
N ALA A 316 7.41 -3.37 29.58
CA ALA A 316 7.83 -4.48 30.44
C ALA A 316 6.83 -4.65 31.59
#